data_AF-A0A947WHN6-F1
#
_entry.id   AF-A0A947WHN6-F1
#
_cell.length_a   1.000
_cell.length_b   1.000
_cell.length_c   1.000
_cell.angle_alpha   90.00
_cell.angle_beta   90.00
_cell.angle_gamma   90.00
#
_symmetry.space_group_name_H-M   'P 1'
#
loop_
_entity.id
_entity.type
_entity.pdbx_description
1 polymer ?
#
loop_
_entity_poly.entity_id
_entity_poly.type
_entity_poly.pdbx_seq_one_letter_code
_entity_poly.pdbx_strand_id
1 'polypeptide(L)' 'MVGIIASGEKLNKKYQDHKLKGCMSEYRECHIKSNLLLIYKKD' A
#
# COMPACT_ATOMS: atom_id res chain seq x y z
N MET A 1 2.13 -4.82 -9.00
CA MET A 1 1.73 -4.03 -7.82
C MET A 1 1.88 -2.55 -8.06
N VAL A 2 3.10 -2.02 -8.23
CA VAL A 2 3.30 -0.58 -8.47
C VAL A 2 2.51 -0.07 -9.67
N GLY A 3 2.49 -0.79 -10.80
CA GLY A 3 1.66 -0.42 -11.95
C GLY A 3 0.15 -0.37 -11.64
N ILE A 4 -0.36 -1.33 -10.85
CA ILE A 4 -1.77 -1.38 -10.39
C ILE A 4 -2.08 -0.22 -9.45
N ILE A 5 -1.13 0.13 -8.56
CA ILE A 5 -1.21 1.29 -7.67
C ILE A 5 -1.30 2.57 -8.49
N ALA A 6 -0.44 2.71 -9.50
CA ALA A 6 -0.34 3.89 -10.36
C ALA A 6 -1.55 4.03 -11.31
N SER A 7 -2.15 2.92 -11.77
CA SER A 7 -3.37 2.94 -12.59
C SER A 7 -4.65 3.18 -11.79
N GLY A 8 -4.57 3.25 -10.45
CA GLY A 8 -5.73 3.41 -9.58
C GLY A 8 -6.57 2.13 -9.41
N GLU A 9 -6.12 1.02 -9.97
CA GLU A 9 -6.79 -0.27 -9.87
C GLU A 9 -6.74 -0.84 -8.44
N LYS A 10 -7.71 -1.72 -8.13
CA LYS A 10 -7.83 -2.31 -6.80
C LYS A 10 -6.80 -3.42 -6.60
N LEU A 11 -5.99 -3.31 -5.54
CA LEU A 11 -5.08 -4.38 -5.15
C LEU A 11 -5.84 -5.60 -4.63
N ASN A 12 -5.31 -6.79 -4.91
CA ASN A 12 -5.79 -8.02 -4.31
C ASN A 12 -5.61 -7.97 -2.77
N LYS A 13 -6.60 -8.47 -2.02
CA LYS A 13 -6.60 -8.49 -0.54
C LYS A 13 -5.35 -9.12 0.08
N LYS A 14 -4.68 -10.06 -0.61
CA LYS A 14 -3.46 -10.72 -0.11
C LYS A 14 -2.31 -9.75 0.20
N TYR A 15 -2.29 -8.59 -0.45
CA TYR A 15 -1.27 -7.56 -0.24
C TYR A 15 -1.55 -6.68 0.98
N GLN A 16 -2.69 -6.85 1.67
CA GLN A 16 -3.02 -6.13 2.91
C GLN A 16 -2.84 -4.60 2.78
N ASP A 17 -3.34 -4.02 1.69
CA ASP A 17 -3.23 -2.57 1.46
C ASP A 17 -4.12 -1.78 2.44
N HIS A 18 -3.51 -0.99 3.31
CA HIS A 18 -4.21 -0.15 4.26
C HIS A 18 -3.48 1.17 4.57
N LYS A 19 -4.20 2.14 5.12
CA LYS A 19 -3.58 3.38 5.63
C LYS A 19 -2.74 3.08 6.85
N LEU A 20 -1.61 3.76 6.96
CA LEU A 20 -0.86 3.84 8.20
C LEU A 20 -1.61 4.72 9.22
N LYS A 21 -1.16 4.70 10.47
CA LYS A 21 -1.75 5.46 11.59
C LYS A 21 -0.75 6.48 12.14
N GLY A 22 -1.23 7.42 12.97
CA GLY A 22 -0.40 8.44 13.61
C GLY A 22 0.17 9.44 12.60
N CYS A 23 1.44 9.84 12.77
CA CYS A 23 2.12 10.82 11.93
C CYS A 23 2.22 10.43 10.45
N MET A 24 1.96 9.17 10.10
CA MET A 24 2.00 8.66 8.73
C MET A 24 0.59 8.34 8.17
N SER A 25 -0.48 8.92 8.72
CA SER A 25 -1.87 8.67 8.29
C SER A 25 -2.15 8.98 6.81
N GLU A 26 -1.31 9.81 6.20
CA GLU A 26 -1.34 10.17 4.78
C GLU A 26 -0.78 9.08 3.86
N TYR A 27 -0.07 8.10 4.42
CA TYR A 27 0.57 7.01 3.69
C TYR A 27 -0.22 5.70 3.81
N ARG A 28 0.04 4.81 2.86
CA ARG A 28 -0.46 3.43 2.84
C ARG A 28 0.71 2.46 2.88
N GLU A 29 0.47 1.29 3.44
CA GLU A 29 1.40 0.17 3.36
C GLU A 29 0.74 -1.06 2.74
N CYS A 30 1.54 -1.89 2.06
CA CYS A 30 1.12 -3.19 1.57
C CYS A 30 2.27 -4.21 1.63
N HIS A 31 1.93 -5.48 1.85
CA HIS A 31 2.85 -6.58 2.07
C HIS A 31 3.22 -7.27 0.76
N ILE A 32 4.49 -7.16 0.35
CA ILE A 32 5.05 -7.93 -0.76
C ILE A 32 5.42 -9.34 -0.30
N LYS A 33 6.03 -9.43 0.89
CA LYS A 33 6.36 -10.65 1.65
C LYS A 33 6.19 -10.34 3.15
N SER A 34 6.26 -11.35 4.02
CA SER A 34 6.02 -11.16 5.46
C SER A 34 6.86 -10.04 6.10
N ASN A 35 8.12 -9.89 5.68
CA ASN A 35 9.04 -8.86 6.19
C ASN A 35 9.42 -7.82 5.12
N LEU A 36 8.64 -7.70 4.04
CA LEU A 36 8.89 -6.74 2.97
C LEU A 36 7.61 -5.97 2.64
N LEU A 37 7.62 -4.69 3.01
CA LEU A 37 6.51 -3.77 2.83
C LEU A 37 6.85 -2.74 1.75
N LEU A 38 5.84 -2.32 1.00
CA LEU A 38 5.88 -1.10 0.18
C LEU A 38 5.04 -0.03 0.88
N ILE A 39 5.68 1.09 1.21
CA ILE A 39 5.02 2.30 1.71
C ILE A 39 4.90 3.28 0.55
N TYR A 40 3.71 3.84 0.36
CA TYR A 40 3.45 4.79 -0.71
C TYR A 40 2.38 5.81 -0.31
N LYS A 41 2.32 6.93 -1.03
CA LYS A 41 1.25 7.92 -0.96
C LYS A 41 0.50 7.92 -2.29
N LYS A 42 -0.82 8.08 -2.24
CA LYS A 42 -1.65 8.40 -3.42
C LYS A 42 -2.17 9.81 -3.19
N ASP A 43 -1.95 10.69 -4.15
CA ASP A 43 -2.61 12.00 -4.21
C ASP A 43 -4.01 11.85 -4.81
#